data_AF-A0A2N2T7J2-F1
#
_entry.id   AF-A0A2N2T7J2-F1
#
_cell.length_a   1.000
_cell.length_b   1.000
_cell.length_c   1.000
_cell.angle_alpha   90.00
_cell.angle_beta   90.00
_cell.angle_gamma   90.00
#
_symmetry.space_group_name_H-M   'P 1'
#
loop_
_entity.id
_entity.type
_entity.pdbx_description
1 polymer ?
#
loop_
_entity_poly.entity_id
_entity_poly.type
_entity_poly.pdbx_seq_one_letter_code
_entity_poly.pdbx_strand_id
1 'polypeptide(L)' 'SRVGHVLETLKARGRQHALVIENVSGQQMVRGLLSLSQLCKQLGVTVETTEVANTFLEIEQHLAHA' A
#
# COMPACT_ATOMS: atom_id res chain seq x y z
N SER A 1 8.11 1.43 -14.43
CA SER A 1 7.12 0.52 -13.82
C SER A 1 5.76 0.72 -14.45
N ARG A 2 4.99 -0.35 -14.65
CA ARG A 2 3.57 -0.26 -15.07
C ARG A 2 2.70 -0.16 -13.82
N VAL A 3 1.47 0.35 -13.97
CA VAL A 3 0.50 0.48 -12.86
C VAL A 3 0.29 -0.86 -12.13
N GLY A 4 0.25 -1.98 -12.86
CA GLY A 4 0.15 -3.31 -12.27
C GLY A 4 1.27 -3.67 -11.29
N HIS A 5 2.49 -3.16 -11.47
CA HIS A 5 3.59 -3.42 -10.51
C HIS A 5 3.37 -2.71 -9.18
N VAL A 6 2.75 -1.52 -9.19
CA VAL A 6 2.39 -0.80 -7.96
C VAL A 6 1.30 -1.55 -7.22
N LEU A 7 0.28 -2.04 -7.95
CA LEU A 7 -0.80 -2.85 -7.41
C LEU A 7 -0.25 -4.09 -6.68
N GLU A 8 0.59 -4.87 -7.36
CA GLU A 8 1.20 -6.08 -6.77
C GLU A 8 2.09 -5.75 -5.57
N THR A 9 2.78 -4.61 -5.59
CA THR A 9 3.61 -4.18 -4.45
C THR A 9 2.75 -3.86 -3.22
N LEU A 10 1.67 -3.08 -3.40
CA LEU A 10 0.75 -2.73 -2.32
C LEU A 10 0.09 -3.97 -1.72
N LYS A 11 -0.33 -4.90 -2.59
CA LYS A 11 -0.90 -6.20 -2.19
C LYS A 11 0.09 -7.03 -1.37
N ALA A 12 1.30 -7.25 -1.90
CA ALA A 12 2.32 -8.08 -1.25
C ALA A 12 2.80 -7.49 0.08
N ARG A 13 2.71 -6.17 0.26
CA ARG A 13 3.07 -5.48 1.49
C ARG A 13 1.90 -5.29 2.46
N GLY A 14 0.68 -5.71 2.11
CA GLY A 14 -0.51 -5.45 2.91
C GLY A 14 -0.77 -3.95 3.15
N ARG A 15 -0.39 -3.08 2.20
CA ARG A 15 -0.52 -1.62 2.35
C ARG A 15 -1.64 -1.07 1.47
N GLN A 16 -2.42 -0.16 2.05
CA GLN A 16 -3.50 0.53 1.35
C GLN A 16 -3.04 1.74 0.53
N HIS A 17 -1.90 2.34 0.88
CA HIS A 17 -1.44 3.60 0.32
C HIS A 17 0.08 3.58 0.09
N ALA A 18 0.53 4.31 -0.93
CA ALA A 18 1.94 4.61 -1.17
C ALA A 18 2.13 6.10 -1.50
N LEU A 19 3.19 6.71 -0.99
CA LEU A 19 3.60 8.05 -1.37
C LEU A 19 4.40 8.02 -2.68
N VAL A 20 4.08 8.95 -3.58
CA VAL A 20 4.88 9.19 -4.79
C VAL A 20 5.90 10.26 -4.46
N ILE A 21 7.18 9.89 -4.53
CA ILE A 21 8.30 10.78 -4.28
C ILE A 21 9.05 10.99 -5.59
N GLU A 22 9.32 12.25 -5.91
CA GLU A 22 10.20 12.65 -7.01
C GLU A 22 11.46 13.27 -6.42
N ASN A 23 12.62 12.91 -6.97
CA ASN A 23 13.88 13.53 -6.62
C ASN A 23 14.16 14.65 -7.61
N VAL A 24 14.13 15.90 -7.14
CA VAL A 24 14.43 17.09 -7.96
C VAL A 24 15.62 17.80 -7.35
N SER A 25 16.71 17.90 -8.10
CA SER A 25 17.93 18.60 -7.66
C SER A 25 18.45 18.14 -6.29
N GLY A 26 18.39 16.84 -6.02
CA GLY A 26 18.83 16.25 -4.75
C GLY A 26 17.83 16.36 -3.59
N GLN A 27 16.65 16.95 -3.81
CA GLN A 27 15.58 17.03 -2.82
C GLN A 27 14.49 16.02 -3.11
N GLN A 28 14.04 15.31 -2.07
CA GLN A 28 12.87 14.44 -2.14
C GLN A 28 11.60 15.27 -1.98
N MET A 29 10.72 15.19 -2.97
CA MET A 29 9.46 15.91 -2.96
C MET A 29 8.29 14.95 -3.12
N VAL A 30 7.30 15.06 -2.24
CA VAL A 30 6.03 14.34 -2.39
C VAL A 30 5.25 14.96 -3.57
N ARG A 31 4.84 14.12 -4.52
CA ARG A 31 4.04 14.52 -5.70
C ARG A 31 2.60 14.03 -5.63
N GLY A 32 2.33 13.06 -4.77
CA GLY A 32 0.99 12.54 -4.58
C GLY A 32 0.97 11.25 -3.80
N LEU A 33 -0.20 10.61 -3.83
CA LEU A 33 -0.48 9.38 -3.14
C LEU A 33 -1.17 8.41 -4.11
N LEU A 34 -0.80 7.14 -4.05
CA LEU A 34 -1.46 6.05 -4.75
C LEU A 34 -2.26 5.25 -3.73
N SER A 35 -3.54 5.03 -4.02
CA SER A 35 -4.44 4.23 -3.19
C SER A 35 -4.76 2.91 -3.87
N LEU A 36 -4.65 1.81 -3.12
CA LEU A 36 -4.98 0.48 -3.60
C LEU A 36 -6.43 0.39 -4.08
N SER A 37 -7.38 0.94 -3.31
CA SER A 37 -8.81 0.89 -3.66
C SER A 37 -9.11 1.66 -4.95
N GLN A 38 -8.43 2.79 -5.18
CA GLN A 38 -8.53 3.55 -6.42
C GLN A 38 -7.94 2.80 -7.60
N LEU A 39 -6.77 2.17 -7.43
CA LEU A 39 -6.13 1.34 -8.45
C LEU A 39 -7.03 0.17 -8.84
N CYS A 40 -7.57 -0.56 -7.86
CA CYS A 40 -8.53 -1.64 -8.08
C CYS A 40 -9.74 -1.18 -8.89
N LYS A 41 -10.36 -0.06 -8.50
CA LYS A 41 -11.51 0.52 -9.20
C LYS A 41 -11.18 0.92 -10.64
N GLN A 42 -10.04 1.59 -10.87
CA GLN A 42 -9.64 2.04 -12.21
C GLN A 42 -9.24 0.89 -13.14
N LEU A 43 -8.71 -0.19 -12.58
CA LEU A 43 -8.29 -1.38 -13.33
C LEU A 43 -9.40 -2.42 -13.49
N GLY A 44 -10.53 -2.27 -12.80
CA GLY A 44 -11.63 -3.24 -12.82
C GLY A 44 -11.27 -4.57 -12.14
N VAL A 45 -10.37 -4.54 -11.16
CA VAL A 45 -9.90 -5.73 -10.44
C VAL A 45 -10.26 -5.64 -8.96
N THR A 46 -10.51 -6.78 -8.33
CA THR A 46 -10.69 -6.88 -6.89
C THR A 46 -9.44 -7.47 -6.28
N VAL A 47 -8.86 -6.77 -5.31
CA VAL A 47 -7.72 -7.26 -4.54
C VAL A 47 -8.09 -7.23 -3.07
N GLU A 48 -8.07 -8.39 -2.43
CA GLU A 48 -8.11 -8.48 -0.97
C GLU A 48 -6.69 -8.35 -0.44
N THR A 49 -6.53 -7.47 0.54
CA THR A 49 -5.29 -7.33 1.31
C THR A 49 -5.55 -7.75 2.73
N THR A 50 -4.79 -8.72 3.20
CA THR A 50 -4.65 -9.01 4.61
C THR A 50 -3.64 -8.02 5.19
N GLU A 51 -4.00 -7.32 6.26
CA GLU A 51 -2.99 -6.63 7.06
C GLU A 51 -2.05 -7.69 7.64
N VAL A 52 -0.77 -7.60 7.30
CA VAL A 52 0.26 -8.49 7.81
C VAL A 52 0.89 -7.80 9.01
N ALA A 53 0.63 -8.32 10.20
CA ALA A 53 1.31 -7.90 11.42
C ALA A 53 2.82 -8.08 11.24
N ASN A 54 3.58 -7.03 11.53
CA ASN A 54 5.04 -7.04 11.42
C ASN A 54 5.72 -7.30 12.77
N THR A 55 4.95 -7.32 13.86
CA THR A 55 5.42 -7.62 15.22
C THR A 55 4.43 -8.52 15.96
N PHE A 56 4.92 -9.26 16.97
CA PHE A 56 4.05 -10.07 17.84
C PHE A 56 3.03 -9.23 18.61
N LEU A 57 3.40 -8.00 18.99
CA LEU A 57 2.50 -7.06 19.67
C LEU A 57 1.28 -6.72 18.82
N GLU A 58 1.47 -6.52 17.51
CA GLU A 58 0.37 -6.26 16.56
C GLU A 58 -0.61 -7.46 16.46
N ILE A 59 -0.11 -8.68 16.63
CA ILE A 59 -0.94 -9.90 16.66
C ILE A 59 -1.80 -9.92 17.93
N GLU A 60 -1.20 -9.68 19.10
CA GLU A 60 -1.93 -9.64 20.37
C GLU A 60 -3.01 -8.56 20.38
N GLN A 61 -2.70 -7.38 19.82
CA GLN A 61 -3.68 -6.30 19.69
C GLN A 61 -4.88 -6.71 18.83
N HIS A 62 -4.68 -7.42 17.72
CA HIS A 62 -5.79 -7.88 16.88
C HIS A 62 -6.62 -8.99 17.55
N LEU A 63 -5.99 -9.87 18.33
CA LEU A 63 -6.68 -10.94 19.05
C LEU A 63 -7.44 -10.42 20.28
N ALA A 64 -6.95 -9.38 20.95
CA ALA A 64 -7.60 -8.80 22.13
C ALA A 64 -8.90 -8.03 21.82
N HIS A 65 -9.13 -7.66 20.56
CA HIS A 65 -10.34 -6.98 20.09
C HIS A 65 -11.28 -7.89 19.27
N ALA A 66 -10.98 -9.19 19.21
CA ALA A 66 -11.79 -10.22 18.54
C ALA A 66 -12.69 -10.94 19.55
#